data_AF-A0A9D2CFF1-F1
#
_entry.id   AF-A0A9D2CFF1-F1
#
_cell.length_a   1.000
_cell.length_b   1.000
_cell.length_c   1.000
_cell.angle_alpha   90.00
_cell.angle_beta   90.00
_cell.angle_gamma   90.00
#
_symmetry.space_group_name_H-M   'P 1'
#
loop_
_entity.id
_entity.type
_entity.pdbx_description
1 polymer ?
#
loop_
_entity_poly.entity_id
_entity_poly.type
_entity_poly.pdbx_seq_one_letter_code
_entity_poly.pdbx_strand_id
1 'polypeptide(L)' 'MPFELKPTRKKVPSVYKSLYINERLAEQLDRIAKENETSFNNVVISMIEHCLAEGAEEKTKIETEKTQA' A
#
# COMPACT_ATOMS: atom_id res chain seq x y z
N MET A 1 -13.82 40.23 -3.00
CA MET A 1 -13.66 39.04 -3.87
C MET A 1 -14.34 37.88 -3.17
N PRO A 2 -15.27 37.15 -3.81
CA PRO A 2 -15.87 35.96 -3.21
C PRO A 2 -14.77 34.91 -2.99
N PHE A 3 -14.83 34.21 -1.86
CA PHE A 3 -13.97 33.08 -1.58
C PHE A 3 -14.37 31.93 -2.49
N GLU A 4 -13.53 31.62 -3.48
CA GLU A 4 -13.74 30.49 -4.39
C GLU A 4 -12.80 29.34 -4.03
N LEU A 5 -13.40 28.23 -3.59
CA LEU A 5 -12.69 26.98 -3.35
C LEU A 5 -12.20 26.42 -4.68
N LYS A 6 -10.88 26.36 -4.87
CA LYS A 6 -10.30 25.72 -6.05
C LYS A 6 -10.62 24.21 -6.03
N PRO A 7 -11.01 23.62 -7.17
CA PRO A 7 -11.23 22.19 -7.26
C PRO A 7 -9.92 21.46 -6.94
N THR A 8 -9.96 20.60 -5.93
CA THR A 8 -8.80 19.80 -5.53
C THR A 8 -8.52 18.77 -6.63
N ARG A 9 -7.26 18.63 -7.08
CA ARG A 9 -6.83 17.55 -8.00
C ARG A 9 -7.44 16.24 -7.51
N LYS A 10 -8.22 15.56 -8.36
CA LYS A 10 -8.93 14.31 -8.04
C LYS A 10 -7.93 13.25 -7.57
N LYS A 11 -7.72 13.15 -6.26
CA LYS A 11 -6.98 12.06 -5.64
C LYS A 11 -7.87 10.82 -5.70
N VAL A 12 -7.24 9.65 -5.83
CA VAL A 12 -7.94 8.37 -5.62
C VAL A 12 -8.61 8.42 -4.23
N PRO A 13 -9.90 8.08 -4.10
CA PRO A 13 -10.56 8.04 -2.80
C PRO A 13 -9.75 7.17 -1.83
N SER A 14 -9.31 7.78 -0.72
CA SER A 14 -8.39 7.16 0.24
C SER A 14 -8.93 7.34 1.65
N VAL A 15 -8.68 6.37 2.53
CA VAL A 15 -9.09 6.40 3.93
C VAL A 15 -7.88 6.23 4.84
N TYR A 16 -7.86 6.92 5.97
CA TYR A 16 -6.85 6.71 6.99
C TYR A 16 -7.20 5.50 7.85
N LYS A 17 -6.20 4.68 8.14
CA LYS A 17 -6.27 3.56 9.09
C LYS A 17 -5.01 3.59 9.95
N SER A 18 -5.16 3.25 11.23
CA SER A 18 -4.03 3.14 12.16
C SER A 18 -3.66 1.67 12.33
N LEU A 19 -2.36 1.38 12.40
CA LEU A 19 -1.83 0.05 12.68
C LEU A 19 -1.02 0.12 13.98
N TYR A 20 -1.23 -0.87 14.85
CA TYR A 20 -0.40 -1.06 16.04
C TYR A 20 0.76 -1.97 15.68
N ILE A 21 1.97 -1.42 15.65
CA ILE A 21 3.21 -2.13 15.33
C ILE A 21 4.27 -1.82 16.38
N ASN A 22 5.27 -2.69 16.52
CA ASN A 22 6.38 -2.44 17.43
C ASN A 22 7.31 -1.34 16.90
N GLU A 23 8.04 -0.70 17.80
CA GLU A 23 8.93 0.43 17.49
C GLU A 23 10.03 0.03 16.49
N ARG A 24 10.63 -1.15 16.67
CA ARG A 24 11.68 -1.65 15.77
C ARG A 24 11.21 -1.75 14.33
N LEU A 25 9.98 -2.23 14.10
CA LEU A 25 9.40 -2.33 12.77
C LEU A 25 9.15 -0.94 12.19
N ALA A 26 8.61 -0.01 12.99
CA ALA A 26 8.43 1.37 12.56
C ALA A 26 9.75 2.02 12.13
N GLU A 27 10.83 1.85 12.90
CA GLU A 27 12.16 2.36 12.57
C GLU A 27 12.77 1.74 11.31
N GLN A 28 12.50 0.45 11.06
CA GLN A 28 12.94 -0.21 9.83
C GLN A 28 12.22 0.35 8.60
N LEU A 29 10.90 0.53 8.70
CA LEU A 29 10.09 1.12 7.63
C LEU A 29 10.49 2.58 7.36
N ASP A 30 10.77 3.36 8.42
CA ASP A 30 11.24 4.74 8.29
C ASP A 30 12.62 4.83 7.61
N ARG A 31 13.53 3.87 7.88
CA ARG A 31 14.81 3.80 7.17
C ARG A 31 14.61 3.55 5.68
N ILE A 32 13.78 2.58 5.33
CA ILE A 32 13.44 2.27 3.93
C ILE A 32 12.84 3.51 3.25
N ALA A 33 11.92 4.20 3.92
CA ALA A 33 11.31 5.42 3.40
C ALA A 33 12.37 6.51 3.10
N LYS A 34 13.32 6.73 4.02
CA LYS A 34 14.41 7.71 3.84
C LYS A 34 15.35 7.33 2.70
N GLU A 35 15.78 6.07 2.65
CA GLU A 35 16.69 5.56 1.62
C GLU A 35 16.10 5.64 0.20
N ASN A 36 14.77 5.56 0.09
CA ASN A 36 14.04 5.60 -1.18
C ASN A 36 13.36 6.95 -1.45
N GLU A 37 13.69 8.00 -0.69
CA GLU A 37 13.11 9.35 -0.82
C GLU A 37 11.57 9.36 -0.88
N THR A 38 10.94 8.52 -0.07
CA THR A 38 9.49 8.32 -0.06
C THR A 38 8.91 8.41 1.36
N SER A 39 7.59 8.30 1.47
CA SER A 39 6.91 8.37 2.77
C SER A 39 6.76 6.97 3.40
N PHE A 40 6.74 6.91 4.73
CA PHE A 40 6.39 5.70 5.49
C PHE A 40 5.10 5.07 4.94
N ASN A 41 4.07 5.88 4.70
CA ASN A 41 2.80 5.41 4.16
C ASN A 41 2.98 4.75 2.79
N ASN A 42 3.79 5.33 1.89
CA ASN A 42 4.04 4.76 0.58
C ASN A 42 4.74 3.40 0.67
N VAL A 43 5.70 3.25 1.59
CA VAL A 43 6.37 1.96 1.84
C VAL A 43 5.34 0.92 2.31
N VAL A 44 4.55 1.24 3.35
CA VAL A 44 3.56 0.32 3.91
C VAL A 44 2.52 -0.10 2.87
N ILE A 45 1.98 0.86 2.11
CA ILE A 45 0.99 0.57 1.07
C ILE A 45 1.59 -0.29 -0.04
N SER A 46 2.80 0.04 -0.53
CA SER A 46 3.47 -0.74 -1.58
C SER A 46 3.72 -2.19 -1.14
N MET A 47 4.14 -2.40 0.12
CA MET A 47 4.34 -3.74 0.67
C MET A 47 3.01 -4.52 0.76
N ILE A 48 1.92 -3.87 1.20
CA ILE A 48 0.60 -4.51 1.28
C ILE A 48 0.10 -4.89 -0.12
N GLU A 49 0.21 -3.99 -1.10
CA GLU A 49 -0.18 -4.23 -2.49
C GLU A 49 0.61 -5.38 -3.10
N HIS A 50 1.92 -5.43 -2.85
CA HIS A 50 2.77 -6.52 -3.31
C HIS A 50 2.35 -7.87 -2.73
N CYS A 51 2.17 -7.98 -1.41
CA CYS A 51 1.71 -9.22 -0.77
C CYS A 51 0.33 -9.68 -1.28
N LEU A 52 -0.58 -8.74 -1.56
CA LEU A 52 -1.90 -9.07 -2.09
C LEU A 52 -1.84 -9.56 -3.55
N ALA A 53 -0.93 -9.00 -4.36
CA ALA A 53 -0.71 -9.44 -5.73
C ALA A 53 -0.12 -10.86 -5.78
N GLU A 54 0.92 -11.13 -4.99
CA GLU A 54 1.52 -12.48 -4.90
C GLU A 54 0.50 -13.54 -4.51
N GLY A 55 -0.31 -13.27 -3.49
CA GLY A 55 -1.37 -14.19 -3.05
C GLY A 55 -2.48 -14.39 -4.08
N ALA A 56 -2.72 -13.44 -4.99
CA ALA A 56 -3.67 -13.60 -6.08
C ALA A 56 -3.10 -14.46 -7.22
N GLU A 57 -1.82 -14.28 -7.55
CA GLU A 57 -1.12 -15.11 -8.54
C GLU A 57 -1.01 -16.57 -8.08
N GLU A 58 -0.76 -16.80 -6.79
CA GLU A 58 -0.65 -18.14 -6.22
C GLU A 58 -1.99 -18.88 -6.21
N LYS A 59 -3.10 -18.20 -5.91
CA LYS A 59 -4.46 -18.75 -6.04
C LYS A 59 -4.80 -19.12 -7.49
N THR A 60 -4.43 -18.26 -8.44
CA THR A 60 -4.67 -18.50 -9.87
C THR A 60 -3.92 -19.75 -10.35
N LYS A 61 -2.67 -19.95 -9.92
CA LYS A 61 -1.88 -21.15 -10.26
C LYS A 61 -2.50 -22.43 -9.68
N ILE A 62 -2.92 -22.41 -8.42
CA ILE A 62 -3.55 -23.57 -7.75
C ILE A 62 -4.91 -23.95 -8.39
N GLU A 63 -5.71 -22.96 -8.80
CA GLU A 63 -6.99 -23.20 -9.49
C GLU A 63 -6.79 -23.75 -10.91
N THR A 64 -5.74 -23.30 -11.60
CA THR A 64 -5.42 -23.78 -12.96
C THR A 64 -4.95 -25.24 -12.94
N GLU A 65 -4.14 -25.63 -11.93
CA GLU A 65 -3.68 -27.02 -11.76
C GLU A 65 -4.82 -27.98 -11.35
N LYS A 66 -5.79 -27.52 -10.55
CA LYS A 66 -6.97 -28.32 -10.16
C LYS A 66 -7.98 -28.54 -11.30
N THR A 67 -7.95 -27.68 -12.33
CA THR A 67 -8.86 -27.79 -13.48
C THR A 67 -8.28 -28.67 -14.59
N GLN A 68 -6.98 -29.01 -14.51
CA GLN A 68 -6.27 -29.88 -15.45
C GLN A 68 -6.05 -31.32 -14.94
N ALA A 69 -6.54 -31.64 -13.73
CA ALA A 69 -6.50 -32.97 -13.12
C ALA A 69 -7.86 -33.67 -13.12
#